data_AF-A0A9P9R1H4-F1
#
_entry.id   AF-A0A9P9R1H4-F1
#
_cell.length_a   1.000
_cell.length_b   1.000
_cell.length_c   1.000
_cell.angle_alpha   90.00
_cell.angle_beta   90.00
_cell.angle_gamma   90.00
#
_symmetry.space_group_name_H-M   'P 1'
#
loop_
_entity.id
_entity.type
_entity.pdbx_description
1 polymer ?
#
loop_
_entity_poly.entity_id
_entity_poly.type
_entity_poly.pdbx_seq_one_letter_code
_entity_poly.pdbx_strand_id
1 'polypeptide(L)'
;MPTTIELDHRRPITYESALKKDTNLISEAAYFEAATELYQSLWDQRQIIQALVKHHLRLSNRDTCIVSPKDQWIRGSFNVCIPIKVRSSSCHKKLIFRCPMPHKLAEHQYPGTVDEKLGSEVGAYVWLEHQCRDIRIPHLYGFGFTDHRHFVHEKQRPFYVRLWRMFQRRLRSLLRCHTLSPYGAHPTSQRLSAAYMILEYIGPDTGHMLSSTWEKHRKDPSHRQNLFRGMARLMLSLANIPQPPDMVL
;
A
#
# COMPACT_ATOMS: atom_id res chain seq x y z
N MET A 1 3.07 24.45 -35.90
CA MET A 1 2.49 23.49 -34.94
C MET A 1 2.72 24.05 -33.54
N PRO A 2 1.69 24.21 -32.70
CA PRO A 2 1.90 24.76 -31.36
C PRO A 2 2.73 23.78 -30.51
N THR A 3 3.75 24.29 -29.83
CA THR A 3 4.58 23.52 -28.89
C THR A 3 3.69 23.02 -27.76
N THR A 4 3.64 21.70 -27.58
CA THR A 4 2.72 21.07 -26.63
C THR A 4 3.52 20.34 -25.58
N ILE A 5 3.13 20.50 -24.31
CA ILE A 5 3.81 19.84 -23.17
C ILE A 5 3.07 18.55 -22.89
N GLU A 6 3.79 17.44 -23.01
CA GLU A 6 3.31 16.13 -22.59
C GLU A 6 3.18 16.13 -21.07
N LEU A 7 1.98 15.77 -20.62
CA LEU A 7 1.66 15.69 -19.22
C LEU A 7 1.18 14.29 -18.89
N ASP A 8 1.50 13.90 -17.69
CA ASP A 8 1.15 12.62 -17.17
C ASP A 8 -0.36 12.35 -17.14
N HIS A 9 -0.80 11.42 -18.00
CA HIS A 9 -2.20 11.03 -18.22
C HIS A 9 -3.19 12.17 -18.52
N ARG A 10 -2.70 13.33 -18.98
CA ARG A 10 -3.54 14.42 -19.48
C ARG A 10 -3.36 14.53 -20.98
N ARG A 11 -4.37 15.09 -21.65
CA ARG A 11 -4.17 15.52 -23.04
C ARG A 11 -3.00 16.52 -23.04
N PRO A 12 -2.09 16.41 -24.02
CA PRO A 12 -1.02 17.39 -24.20
C PRO A 12 -1.60 18.79 -24.12
N ILE A 13 -1.00 19.66 -23.29
CA ILE A 13 -1.49 21.03 -23.10
C ILE A 13 -0.62 22.02 -23.86
N THR A 14 -1.29 23.00 -24.46
CA THR A 14 -0.64 24.15 -25.08
C THR A 14 -0.23 25.17 -24.02
N TYR A 15 0.76 26.00 -24.35
CA TYR A 15 1.23 27.08 -23.50
C TYR A 15 0.10 28.03 -23.04
N GLU A 16 -0.85 28.36 -23.93
CA GLU A 16 -1.99 29.22 -23.58
C GLU A 16 -2.95 28.58 -22.57
N SER A 17 -3.13 27.25 -22.62
CA SER A 17 -3.90 26.52 -21.61
C SER A 17 -3.11 26.36 -20.31
N ALA A 18 -1.78 26.35 -20.38
CA ALA A 18 -0.90 26.26 -19.24
C ALA A 18 -0.95 27.53 -18.37
N LEU A 19 -0.94 28.71 -19.00
CA LEU A 19 -1.04 30.00 -18.31
C LEU A 19 -2.35 30.21 -17.52
N LYS A 20 -3.41 29.46 -17.84
CA LYS A 20 -4.72 29.54 -17.19
C LYS A 20 -4.87 28.60 -15.98
N LYS A 21 -3.81 27.87 -15.61
CA LYS A 21 -3.82 26.90 -14.51
C LYS A 21 -2.79 27.27 -13.46
N ASP A 22 -3.20 27.25 -12.19
CA ASP A 22 -2.33 27.52 -11.02
C ASP A 22 -1.45 26.31 -10.62
N THR A 23 -1.29 25.31 -11.49
CA THR A 23 -0.49 24.12 -11.24
C THR A 23 0.94 24.29 -11.74
N ASN A 24 1.93 23.73 -11.04
CA ASN A 24 3.32 23.72 -11.50
C ASN A 24 3.50 22.69 -12.64
N LEU A 25 3.20 23.13 -13.87
CA LEU A 25 3.22 22.28 -15.06
C LEU A 25 4.62 21.82 -15.47
N ILE A 26 5.66 22.57 -15.10
CA ILE A 26 7.06 22.19 -15.31
C ILE A 26 7.38 20.95 -14.46
N SER A 27 6.95 20.96 -13.20
CA SER A 27 7.09 19.81 -12.32
C SER A 27 6.26 18.62 -12.78
N GLU A 28 5.02 18.83 -13.26
CA GLU A 28 4.18 17.74 -13.81
C GLU A 28 4.82 17.10 -15.05
N ALA A 29 5.41 17.90 -15.95
CA ALA A 29 6.11 17.40 -17.12
C ALA A 29 7.37 16.60 -16.75
N ALA A 30 8.19 17.10 -15.81
CA ALA A 30 9.35 16.38 -15.32
C ALA A 30 8.98 15.03 -14.64
N TYR A 31 7.82 14.97 -13.99
CA TYR A 31 7.34 13.72 -13.39
C TYR A 31 6.86 12.69 -14.41
N PHE A 32 6.51 13.09 -15.63
CA PHE A 32 6.02 12.16 -16.65
C PHE A 32 7.08 11.14 -17.07
N GLU A 33 8.31 11.60 -17.35
CA GLU A 33 9.42 10.73 -17.73
C GLU A 33 9.76 9.77 -16.59
N ALA A 34 9.94 10.30 -15.37
CA ALA A 34 10.26 9.50 -14.19
C ALA A 34 9.14 8.51 -13.81
N ALA A 35 7.87 8.85 -14.08
CA ALA A 35 6.76 7.92 -13.93
C ALA A 35 6.82 6.80 -14.98
N THR A 36 7.08 7.15 -16.24
CA THR A 36 7.19 6.18 -17.33
C THR A 36 8.32 5.18 -17.08
N GLU A 37 9.48 5.66 -16.65
CA GLU A 37 10.63 4.84 -16.26
C GLU A 37 10.29 3.89 -15.10
N LEU A 38 9.62 4.40 -14.06
CA LEU A 38 9.19 3.58 -12.92
C LEU A 38 8.23 2.47 -13.37
N TYR A 39 7.24 2.78 -14.20
CA TYR A 39 6.27 1.81 -14.70
C TYR A 39 6.93 0.75 -15.59
N GLN A 40 7.92 1.15 -16.39
CA GLN A 40 8.70 0.23 -17.21
C GLN A 40 9.54 -0.69 -16.33
N SER A 41 10.29 -0.14 -15.38
CA SER A 41 11.11 -0.89 -14.43
C SER A 41 10.28 -1.93 -13.65
N LEU A 42 9.13 -1.53 -13.09
CA LEU A 42 8.24 -2.45 -12.35
C LEU A 42 7.68 -3.56 -13.25
N TRP A 43 7.46 -3.29 -14.54
CA TRP A 43 6.97 -4.27 -15.49
C TRP A 43 8.04 -5.27 -15.92
N ASP A 44 9.26 -4.79 -16.11
CA ASP A 44 10.41 -5.63 -16.42
C ASP A 44 10.77 -6.52 -15.23
N GLN A 45 10.54 -6.04 -14.01
CA GLN A 45 10.69 -6.79 -12.76
C GLN A 45 9.43 -7.56 -12.34
N ARG A 46 8.42 -7.73 -13.20
CA ARG A 46 7.15 -8.38 -12.80
C ARG A 46 7.33 -9.81 -12.27
N GLN A 47 8.31 -10.57 -12.77
CA GLN A 47 8.61 -11.91 -12.27
C GLN A 47 9.11 -11.86 -10.82
N ILE A 48 9.92 -10.84 -10.48
CA ILE A 48 10.40 -10.61 -9.10
C ILE A 48 9.21 -10.27 -8.20
N ILE A 49 8.29 -9.39 -8.66
CA ILE A 49 7.06 -9.07 -7.92
C ILE A 49 6.24 -10.33 -7.65
N GLN A 50 6.07 -11.21 -8.64
CA GLN A 50 5.38 -12.49 -8.47
C GLN A 50 6.09 -13.40 -7.46
N ALA A 51 7.42 -13.51 -7.54
CA ALA A 51 8.22 -14.31 -6.62
C ALA A 51 8.13 -13.77 -5.18
N LEU A 52 8.15 -12.45 -5.00
CA LEU A 52 7.97 -11.81 -3.71
C LEU A 52 6.58 -12.11 -3.13
N VAL A 53 5.52 -11.94 -3.91
CA VAL A 53 4.15 -12.22 -3.43
C VAL A 53 3.99 -13.69 -3.05
N LYS A 54 4.54 -14.62 -3.85
CA LYS A 54 4.58 -16.05 -3.52
C LYS A 54 5.32 -16.30 -2.21
N HIS A 55 6.47 -15.65 -2.04
CA HIS A 55 7.30 -15.77 -0.84
C HIS A 55 6.56 -15.28 0.41
N HIS A 56 5.98 -14.08 0.38
CA HIS A 56 5.20 -13.52 1.48
C HIS A 56 4.02 -14.42 1.84
N LEU A 57 3.22 -14.83 0.84
CA LEU A 57 2.05 -15.68 1.07
C LEU A 57 2.37 -17.17 1.33
N ARG A 58 3.64 -17.59 1.27
CA ARG A 58 4.07 -18.99 1.33
C ARG A 58 3.36 -19.91 0.34
N LEU A 59 3.18 -19.40 -0.86
CA LEU A 59 2.62 -20.17 -1.97
C LEU A 59 3.65 -21.20 -2.44
N SER A 60 3.15 -22.38 -2.81
CA SER A 60 3.94 -23.45 -3.42
C SER A 60 4.31 -23.10 -4.87
N ASN A 61 5.28 -23.83 -5.43
CA ASN A 61 5.66 -23.66 -6.84
C ASN A 61 4.52 -23.99 -7.81
N ARG A 62 3.54 -24.80 -7.38
CA ARG A 62 2.35 -25.17 -8.18
C ARG A 62 1.30 -24.08 -8.19
N ASP A 63 1.33 -23.16 -7.23
CA ASP A 63 0.40 -22.05 -7.17
C ASP A 63 0.77 -20.97 -8.20
N THR A 64 -0.24 -20.35 -8.79
CA THR A 64 -0.04 -19.31 -9.80
C THR A 64 -0.21 -17.93 -9.18
N CYS A 65 0.70 -17.03 -9.52
CA CYS A 65 0.68 -15.64 -9.12
C CYS A 65 0.89 -14.81 -10.37
N ILE A 66 -0.12 -14.03 -10.76
CA ILE A 66 -0.14 -13.29 -12.01
C ILE A 66 -0.28 -11.81 -11.68
N VAL A 67 0.71 -11.03 -12.12
CA VAL A 67 0.67 -9.57 -12.11
C VAL A 67 -0.24 -9.11 -13.23
N SER A 68 -1.19 -8.21 -12.94
CA SER A 68 -2.10 -7.69 -13.96
C SER A 68 -1.36 -6.81 -14.96
N PRO A 69 -1.84 -6.73 -16.21
CA PRO A 69 -1.21 -5.90 -17.24
C PRO A 69 -1.27 -4.40 -16.89
N LYS A 70 -0.37 -3.60 -17.48
CA LYS A 70 -0.16 -2.18 -17.11
C LYS A 70 -1.42 -1.32 -17.20
N ASP A 71 -2.33 -1.63 -18.13
CA ASP A 71 -3.63 -0.97 -18.31
C ASP A 71 -4.55 -1.09 -17.09
N GLN A 72 -4.33 -2.11 -16.25
CA GLN A 72 -5.10 -2.35 -15.03
C GLN A 72 -4.43 -1.79 -13.78
N TRP A 73 -3.27 -1.13 -13.90
CA TRP A 73 -2.57 -0.57 -12.75
C TRP A 73 -3.30 0.68 -12.27
N ILE A 74 -3.51 0.75 -10.97
CA ILE A 74 -4.24 1.85 -10.35
C ILE A 74 -3.21 2.86 -9.88
N ARG A 75 -3.29 4.07 -10.40
CA ARG A 75 -2.39 5.14 -10.02
C ARG A 75 -3.05 6.06 -9.00
N GLY A 76 -2.42 6.18 -7.83
CA GLY A 76 -2.75 7.20 -6.84
C GLY A 76 -1.86 8.44 -6.97
N SER A 77 -2.05 9.41 -6.07
CA SER A 77 -1.25 10.63 -6.06
C SER A 77 0.23 10.35 -5.80
N PHE A 78 0.55 9.47 -4.83
CA PHE A 78 1.94 9.19 -4.39
C PHE A 78 2.37 7.72 -4.56
N ASN A 79 1.45 6.85 -5.00
CA ASN A 79 1.72 5.43 -5.11
C ASN A 79 1.14 4.86 -6.41
N VAL A 80 1.79 3.83 -6.93
CA VAL A 80 1.22 2.94 -7.94
C VAL A 80 0.77 1.66 -7.26
N CYS A 81 -0.42 1.19 -7.61
CA CYS A 81 -1.04 -0.01 -7.09
C CYS A 81 -1.19 -1.02 -8.24
N ILE A 82 -0.48 -2.14 -8.12
CA ILE A 82 -0.43 -3.21 -9.12
C ILE A 82 -1.35 -4.34 -8.65
N PRO A 83 -2.48 -4.62 -9.33
CA PRO A 83 -3.33 -5.72 -8.93
C PRO A 83 -2.68 -7.07 -9.23
N ILE A 84 -2.73 -7.99 -8.28
CA ILE A 84 -2.14 -9.33 -8.39
C ILE A 84 -3.21 -10.38 -8.15
N LYS A 85 -3.28 -11.35 -9.06
CA LYS A 85 -4.20 -12.48 -8.98
C LYS A 85 -3.42 -13.70 -8.54
N VAL A 86 -3.82 -14.27 -7.42
CA VAL A 86 -3.28 -15.53 -6.88
C VAL A 86 -4.32 -16.62 -7.07
N ARG A 87 -3.90 -17.76 -7.64
CA ARG A 87 -4.70 -18.99 -7.64
C ARG A 87 -3.87 -20.10 -7.02
N SER A 88 -4.38 -20.63 -5.92
CA SER A 88 -3.90 -21.84 -5.27
C SER A 88 -4.99 -22.91 -5.38
N SER A 89 -4.60 -24.18 -5.19
CA SER A 89 -5.52 -25.33 -5.19
C SER A 89 -6.74 -25.16 -4.27
N SER A 90 -6.61 -24.36 -3.22
CA SER A 90 -7.66 -24.12 -2.22
C SER A 90 -8.25 -22.71 -2.22
N CYS A 91 -7.67 -21.74 -2.93
CA CYS A 91 -8.17 -20.36 -2.89
C CYS A 91 -7.83 -19.53 -4.13
N HIS A 92 -8.77 -18.67 -4.52
CA HIS A 92 -8.53 -17.57 -5.44
C HIS A 92 -8.51 -16.26 -4.64
N LYS A 93 -7.42 -15.51 -4.72
CA LYS A 93 -7.27 -14.22 -4.02
C LYS A 93 -6.81 -13.14 -4.98
N LYS A 94 -7.33 -11.93 -4.79
CA LYS A 94 -6.83 -10.71 -5.41
C LYS A 94 -6.11 -9.88 -4.35
N LEU A 95 -4.99 -9.28 -4.72
CA LEU A 95 -4.14 -8.47 -3.86
C LEU A 95 -3.79 -7.18 -4.57
N ILE A 96 -3.37 -6.19 -3.80
CA ILE A 96 -2.75 -4.97 -4.31
C ILE A 96 -1.30 -4.95 -3.87
N PHE A 97 -0.41 -4.85 -4.84
CA PHE A 97 1.00 -4.58 -4.61
C PHE A 97 1.24 -3.09 -4.81
N ARG A 98 1.46 -2.38 -3.72
CA ARG A 98 1.54 -0.92 -3.71
C ARG A 98 2.99 -0.49 -3.58
N CYS A 99 3.42 0.38 -4.48
CA CYS A 99 4.75 0.97 -4.50
C CYS A 99 4.65 2.50 -4.39
N PRO A 100 5.37 3.13 -3.44
CA PRO A 100 5.55 4.58 -3.46
C PRO A 100 6.26 5.02 -4.75
N MET A 101 5.93 6.21 -5.24
CA MET A 101 6.56 6.81 -6.43
C MET A 101 7.70 7.74 -6.02
N PRO A 102 8.98 7.37 -6.21
CA PRO A 102 10.12 8.14 -5.70
C PRO A 102 10.17 9.58 -6.23
N HIS A 103 9.83 9.78 -7.51
CA HIS A 103 9.81 11.11 -8.14
C HIS A 103 8.83 12.09 -7.48
N LYS A 104 7.79 11.60 -6.79
CA LYS A 104 6.82 12.45 -6.06
C LYS A 104 7.15 12.66 -4.59
N LEU A 105 8.19 12.01 -4.09
CA LEU A 105 8.64 12.12 -2.70
C LEU A 105 9.96 12.88 -2.59
N ALA A 106 10.43 13.46 -3.69
CA ALA A 106 11.72 14.13 -3.76
C ALA A 106 12.89 13.23 -3.33
N GLU A 107 12.78 11.92 -3.55
CA GLU A 107 13.80 10.93 -3.16
C GLU A 107 15.19 11.23 -3.73
N HIS A 108 15.25 11.83 -4.92
CA HIS A 108 16.51 12.28 -5.53
C HIS A 108 17.20 13.41 -4.74
N GLN A 109 16.41 14.29 -4.10
CA GLN A 109 16.94 15.40 -3.30
C GLN A 109 17.18 14.98 -1.84
N TYR A 110 16.31 14.09 -1.33
CA TYR A 110 16.33 13.61 0.04
C TYR A 110 16.22 12.08 0.04
N PRO A 111 17.35 11.36 -0.01
CA PRO A 111 17.35 9.89 0.04
C PRO A 111 16.71 9.38 1.34
N GLY A 112 15.86 8.36 1.24
CA GLY A 112 15.17 7.72 2.36
C GLY A 112 13.72 8.18 2.58
N THR A 113 13.25 9.23 1.89
CA THR A 113 11.85 9.70 2.01
C THR A 113 10.82 8.65 1.62
N VAL A 114 11.15 7.79 0.65
CA VAL A 114 10.32 6.67 0.22
C VAL A 114 10.12 5.68 1.36
N ASP A 115 11.21 5.30 2.03
CA ASP A 115 11.19 4.33 3.12
C ASP A 115 10.57 4.93 4.39
N GLU A 116 10.81 6.21 4.67
CA GLU A 116 10.16 6.94 5.76
C GLU A 116 8.63 6.97 5.55
N LYS A 117 8.17 7.33 4.35
CA LYS A 117 6.74 7.31 4.01
C LYS A 117 6.16 5.91 4.16
N LEU A 118 6.81 4.90 3.60
CA LEU A 118 6.34 3.52 3.68
C LEU A 118 6.27 3.07 5.15
N GLY A 119 7.30 3.38 5.93
CA GLY A 119 7.39 3.03 7.34
C GLY A 119 6.27 3.66 8.17
N SER A 120 5.97 4.94 7.94
CA SER A 120 4.86 5.64 8.58
C SER A 120 3.51 4.99 8.24
N GLU A 121 3.28 4.66 6.97
CA GLU A 121 2.04 4.00 6.54
C GLU A 121 1.91 2.58 7.12
N VAL A 122 2.97 1.79 7.04
CA VAL A 122 3.04 0.44 7.63
C VAL A 122 2.80 0.50 9.14
N GLY A 123 3.43 1.45 9.84
CA GLY A 123 3.23 1.68 11.26
C GLY A 123 1.77 1.96 11.61
N ALA A 124 1.09 2.77 10.79
CA ALA A 124 -0.34 3.03 10.96
C ALA A 124 -1.20 1.77 10.74
N TYR A 125 -0.93 0.97 9.69
CA TYR A 125 -1.63 -0.31 9.46
C TYR A 125 -1.45 -1.25 10.65
N VAL A 126 -0.21 -1.41 11.11
CA VAL A 126 0.13 -2.26 12.26
C VAL A 126 -0.63 -1.75 13.49
N TRP A 127 -0.60 -0.45 13.77
CA TRP A 127 -1.29 0.12 14.92
C TRP A 127 -2.79 -0.15 14.90
N LEU A 128 -3.44 0.16 13.77
CA LEU A 128 -4.87 -0.01 13.58
C LEU A 128 -5.30 -1.48 13.67
N GLU A 129 -4.52 -2.41 13.11
CA GLU A 129 -4.84 -3.85 13.19
C GLU A 129 -4.83 -4.36 14.65
N HIS A 130 -3.98 -3.80 15.53
CA HIS A 130 -3.93 -4.20 16.93
C HIS A 130 -5.01 -3.53 17.78
N GLN A 131 -5.17 -2.22 17.64
CA GLN A 131 -5.95 -1.41 18.57
C GLN A 131 -7.40 -1.21 18.11
N CYS A 132 -7.65 -1.15 16.80
CA CYS A 132 -8.96 -0.86 16.21
C CYS A 132 -9.55 -2.08 15.47
N ARG A 133 -9.90 -3.14 16.20
CA ARG A 133 -10.45 -4.37 15.57
C ARG A 133 -11.85 -4.19 14.98
N ASP A 134 -12.57 -3.18 15.44
CA ASP A 134 -13.89 -2.79 14.96
C ASP A 134 -13.84 -2.06 13.60
N ILE A 135 -12.69 -1.49 13.24
CA ILE A 135 -12.49 -0.80 11.97
C ILE A 135 -11.98 -1.79 10.92
N ARG A 136 -12.77 -1.97 9.86
CA ARG A 136 -12.35 -2.79 8.73
C ARG A 136 -11.31 -2.06 7.88
N ILE A 137 -10.04 -2.39 8.08
CA ILE A 137 -8.92 -1.97 7.23
C ILE A 137 -8.45 -3.10 6.32
N PRO A 138 -7.89 -2.82 5.13
CA PRO A 138 -7.28 -3.85 4.29
C PRO A 138 -6.19 -4.61 5.05
N HIS A 139 -6.15 -5.93 4.90
CA HIS A 139 -5.08 -6.72 5.51
C HIS A 139 -3.72 -6.44 4.86
N LEU A 140 -2.71 -6.15 5.69
CA LEU A 140 -1.32 -6.07 5.27
C LEU A 140 -0.66 -7.45 5.39
N TYR A 141 -0.23 -8.00 4.26
CA TYR A 141 0.37 -9.33 4.21
C TYR A 141 1.89 -9.26 4.43
N GLY A 142 2.53 -8.24 3.89
CA GLY A 142 3.96 -8.02 4.01
C GLY A 142 4.39 -6.74 3.31
N PHE A 143 5.63 -6.32 3.54
CA PHE A 143 6.21 -5.12 2.95
C PHE A 143 7.72 -5.27 2.80
N GLY A 144 8.33 -4.40 2.01
CA GLY A 144 9.76 -4.32 1.83
C GLY A 144 10.23 -2.90 1.58
N PHE A 145 11.39 -2.58 2.13
CA PHE A 145 12.05 -1.28 1.94
C PHE A 145 13.03 -1.31 0.77
N THR A 146 13.54 -0.15 0.38
CA THR A 146 14.50 -0.02 -0.73
C THR A 146 15.82 -0.74 -0.45
N ASP A 147 16.19 -0.92 0.82
CA ASP A 147 17.37 -1.65 1.28
C ASP A 147 17.26 -3.18 1.25
N HIS A 148 16.21 -3.72 0.63
CA HIS A 148 15.93 -5.15 0.50
C HIS A 148 15.67 -5.86 1.85
N ARG A 149 15.33 -5.11 2.90
CA ARG A 149 14.72 -5.71 4.10
C ARG A 149 13.25 -5.97 3.83
N HIS A 150 12.85 -7.22 4.02
CA HIS A 150 11.47 -7.67 3.80
C HIS A 150 10.86 -8.17 5.09
N PHE A 151 9.61 -7.80 5.32
CA PHE A 151 8.87 -8.12 6.53
C PHE A 151 7.55 -8.80 6.16
N VAL A 152 7.27 -9.89 6.87
CA VAL A 152 6.09 -10.73 6.64
C VAL A 152 5.26 -10.77 7.91
N HIS A 153 3.94 -10.83 7.76
CA HIS A 153 3.07 -11.03 8.91
C HIS A 153 3.29 -12.42 9.54
N GLU A 154 3.45 -12.44 10.87
CA GLU A 154 3.57 -13.66 11.70
C GLU A 154 2.54 -14.76 11.42
N LYS A 155 1.31 -14.44 10.97
CA LYS A 155 0.29 -15.44 10.61
C LYS A 155 0.79 -16.39 9.51
N GLN A 156 1.67 -15.91 8.65
CA GLN A 156 2.27 -16.70 7.58
C GLN A 156 3.49 -17.49 8.09
N ARG A 157 4.08 -17.19 9.24
CA ARG A 157 5.27 -17.92 9.73
C ARG A 157 4.92 -19.35 10.19
N PRO A 158 5.89 -20.29 10.18
CA PRO A 158 5.69 -21.62 10.74
C PRO A 158 5.20 -21.58 12.20
N PHE A 159 4.45 -22.59 12.62
CA PHE A 159 3.81 -22.63 13.94
C PHE A 159 4.81 -22.45 15.10
N TYR A 160 5.99 -23.07 15.02
CA TYR A 160 7.03 -22.94 16.05
C TYR A 160 7.53 -21.50 16.22
N VAL A 161 7.68 -20.75 15.12
CA VAL A 161 8.08 -19.33 15.17
C VAL A 161 6.99 -18.49 15.83
N ARG A 162 5.72 -18.79 15.53
CA ARG A 162 4.57 -18.11 16.12
C ARG A 162 4.50 -18.35 17.64
N LEU A 163 4.71 -19.59 18.07
CA LEU A 163 4.71 -19.95 19.49
C LEU A 163 5.85 -19.27 20.24
N TRP A 164 7.05 -19.28 19.66
CA TRP A 164 8.22 -18.61 20.22
C TRP A 164 8.02 -17.09 20.34
N ARG A 165 7.50 -16.43 19.29
CA ARG A 165 7.20 -14.99 19.35
C ARG A 165 6.10 -14.65 20.35
N MET A 166 5.08 -15.50 20.47
CA MET A 166 4.05 -15.35 21.51
C MET A 166 4.65 -15.43 22.92
N PHE A 167 5.54 -16.40 23.15
CA PHE A 167 6.27 -16.53 24.40
C PHE A 167 7.13 -15.28 24.68
N GLN A 168 7.91 -14.81 23.70
CA GLN A 168 8.73 -13.60 23.81
C GLN A 168 7.90 -12.35 24.15
N ARG A 169 6.71 -12.20 23.56
CA ARG A 169 5.81 -11.06 23.88
C ARG A 169 5.27 -11.14 25.29
N ARG A 170 4.88 -12.33 25.76
CA ARG A 170 4.44 -12.51 27.15
C ARG A 170 5.56 -12.18 28.11
N LEU A 171 6.78 -12.65 27.84
CA LEU A 171 7.95 -12.35 28.66
C LEU A 171 8.29 -10.85 28.66
N ARG A 172 8.24 -10.17 27.51
CA ARG A 172 8.48 -8.72 27.41
C ARG A 172 7.39 -7.89 28.08
N SER A 173 6.14 -8.31 27.99
CA SER A 173 5.02 -7.68 28.69
C SER A 173 5.19 -7.78 30.21
N LEU A 174 5.69 -8.93 30.71
CA LEU A 174 6.05 -9.08 32.13
C LEU A 174 7.22 -8.16 32.53
N LEU A 175 8.20 -7.99 31.63
CA LEU A 175 9.36 -7.11 31.82
C LEU A 175 9.09 -5.63 31.51
N ARG A 176 7.85 -5.23 31.21
CA ARG A 176 7.45 -3.86 30.79
C ARG A 176 8.27 -3.28 29.62
N CYS A 177 8.83 -4.13 28.77
CA CYS A 177 9.51 -3.70 27.55
C CYS A 177 8.51 -3.47 26.40
N HIS A 178 8.90 -2.65 25.41
CA HIS A 178 8.08 -2.37 24.23
C HIS A 178 7.58 -3.64 23.52
N THR A 179 6.33 -3.59 23.08
CA THR A 179 5.65 -4.72 22.44
C THR A 179 6.20 -4.92 21.03
N LEU A 180 6.64 -6.14 20.73
CA LEU A 180 7.14 -6.50 19.39
C LEU A 180 6.02 -6.50 18.36
N SER A 181 6.29 -5.91 17.20
CA SER A 181 5.42 -5.95 16.02
C SER A 181 5.14 -7.40 15.55
N PRO A 182 3.93 -7.71 15.01
CA PRO A 182 3.61 -8.99 14.37
C PRO A 182 4.19 -9.14 12.98
N TYR A 183 5.01 -8.21 12.56
CA TYR A 183 5.81 -8.35 11.37
C TYR A 183 7.22 -8.77 11.79
N GLY A 184 7.80 -9.66 10.99
CA GLY A 184 9.15 -10.15 11.24
C GLY A 184 9.93 -10.19 9.97
N ALA A 185 11.23 -9.91 10.06
CA ALA A 185 12.14 -10.03 8.95
C ALA A 185 12.05 -11.44 8.32
N HIS A 186 11.89 -11.48 7.01
CA HIS A 186 11.93 -12.70 6.22
C HIS A 186 12.93 -12.51 5.08
N PRO A 187 14.13 -13.10 5.20
CA PRO A 187 15.15 -12.93 4.17
C PRO A 187 14.67 -13.60 2.88
N THR A 188 14.88 -12.91 1.76
CA THR A 188 14.66 -13.42 0.41
C THR A 188 15.83 -13.02 -0.46
N SER A 189 16.12 -13.82 -1.48
CA SER A 189 17.11 -13.50 -2.51
C SER A 189 16.57 -12.53 -3.56
N GLN A 190 15.27 -12.30 -3.57
CA GLN A 190 14.59 -11.43 -4.53
C GLN A 190 14.86 -9.96 -4.20
N ARG A 191 15.46 -9.24 -5.14
CA ARG A 191 15.75 -7.81 -5.00
C ARG A 191 14.85 -7.02 -5.94
N LEU A 192 13.93 -6.26 -5.36
CA LEU A 192 13.15 -5.26 -6.09
C LEU A 192 13.82 -3.90 -5.90
N SER A 193 13.86 -3.09 -6.95
CA SER A 193 14.45 -1.74 -6.86
C SER A 193 13.52 -0.71 -6.22
N ALA A 194 12.27 -1.09 -5.89
CA ALA A 194 11.28 -0.22 -5.29
C ALA A 194 10.83 -0.76 -3.92
N ALA A 195 10.56 0.17 -3.00
CA ALA A 195 9.80 -0.10 -1.79
C ALA A 195 8.37 -0.58 -2.14
N TYR A 196 7.81 -1.45 -1.31
CA TYR A 196 6.47 -1.99 -1.55
C TYR A 196 5.74 -2.47 -0.31
N MET A 197 4.42 -2.59 -0.43
CA MET A 197 3.56 -3.30 0.51
C MET A 197 2.52 -4.14 -0.23
N ILE A 198 2.17 -5.29 0.35
CA ILE A 198 1.19 -6.23 -0.19
C ILE A 198 -0.06 -6.14 0.65
N LEU A 199 -1.12 -5.64 0.05
CA LEU A 199 -2.40 -5.38 0.68
C LEU A 199 -3.49 -6.28 0.12
N GLU A 200 -4.52 -6.47 0.92
CA GLU A 200 -5.80 -7.02 0.46
C GLU A 200 -6.43 -6.13 -0.62
N TYR A 201 -6.97 -6.78 -1.66
CA TYR A 201 -7.81 -6.10 -2.64
C TYR A 201 -9.23 -5.96 -2.11
N ILE A 202 -9.69 -4.74 -1.88
CA ILE A 202 -11.09 -4.44 -1.59
C ILE A 202 -11.84 -4.34 -2.92
N GLY A 203 -12.61 -5.38 -3.23
CA GLY A 203 -13.39 -5.46 -4.45
C GLY A 203 -14.78 -4.82 -4.32
N PRO A 204 -15.52 -4.70 -5.44
CA PRO A 204 -16.90 -4.20 -5.43
C PRO A 204 -17.83 -5.08 -4.58
N ASP A 205 -17.51 -6.37 -4.43
CA ASP A 205 -18.25 -7.29 -3.57
C ASP A 205 -18.15 -6.93 -2.08
N THR A 206 -17.06 -6.25 -1.67
CA THR A 206 -16.87 -5.77 -0.30
C THR A 206 -17.49 -4.39 -0.10
N GLY A 207 -17.40 -3.51 -1.11
CA GLY A 207 -17.97 -2.17 -1.04
C GLY A 207 -17.57 -1.27 -2.21
N HIS A 208 -18.27 -0.14 -2.32
CA HIS A 208 -18.02 0.87 -3.34
C HIS A 208 -17.35 2.11 -2.75
N MET A 209 -16.53 2.78 -3.56
CA MET A 209 -15.88 4.03 -3.16
C MET A 209 -16.93 5.12 -2.99
N LEU A 210 -16.87 5.85 -1.87
CA LEU A 210 -17.84 6.90 -1.56
C LEU A 210 -17.95 7.95 -2.67
N SER A 211 -16.84 8.34 -3.29
CA SER A 211 -16.81 9.30 -4.40
C SER A 211 -17.68 8.86 -5.59
N SER A 212 -17.78 7.57 -5.86
CA SER A 212 -18.59 7.02 -6.96
C SER A 212 -20.09 7.03 -6.67
N THR A 213 -20.47 6.90 -5.38
CA THR A 213 -21.87 6.83 -4.94
C THR A 213 -22.40 8.15 -4.39
N TRP A 214 -21.52 9.09 -4.05
CA TRP A 214 -21.85 10.31 -3.32
C TRP A 214 -22.89 11.15 -4.05
N GLU A 215 -22.65 11.52 -5.31
CA GLU A 215 -23.57 12.40 -6.05
C GLU A 215 -24.98 11.82 -6.19
N LYS A 216 -25.09 10.48 -6.29
CA LYS A 216 -26.37 9.78 -6.36
C LYS A 216 -27.14 9.81 -5.05
N HIS A 217 -26.44 9.65 -3.92
CA HIS A 217 -27.08 9.41 -2.62
C HIS A 217 -26.98 10.60 -1.64
N ARG A 218 -26.27 11.69 -1.98
CA ARG A 218 -26.05 12.82 -1.05
C ARG A 218 -27.33 13.53 -0.59
N LYS A 219 -28.38 13.49 -1.41
CA LYS A 219 -29.70 14.09 -1.09
C LYS A 219 -30.59 13.15 -0.29
N ASP A 220 -30.24 11.87 -0.18
CA ASP A 220 -31.01 10.90 0.60
C ASP A 220 -30.68 11.06 2.10
N PRO A 221 -31.67 11.43 2.93
CA PRO A 221 -31.44 11.69 4.35
C PRO A 221 -30.98 10.44 5.12
N SER A 222 -31.46 9.25 4.77
CA SER A 222 -31.11 8.00 5.46
C SER A 222 -29.67 7.59 5.17
N HIS A 223 -29.23 7.68 3.91
CA HIS A 223 -27.85 7.40 3.53
C HIS A 223 -26.88 8.37 4.20
N ARG A 224 -27.24 9.66 4.24
CA ARG A 224 -26.43 10.70 4.86
C ARG A 224 -26.30 10.50 6.38
N GLN A 225 -27.41 10.17 7.05
CA GLN A 225 -27.40 9.87 8.49
C GLN A 225 -26.52 8.66 8.80
N ASN A 226 -26.63 7.57 8.03
CA ASN A 226 -25.81 6.38 8.20
C ASN A 226 -24.32 6.66 7.98
N LEU A 227 -23.97 7.43 6.95
CA LEU A 227 -22.59 7.85 6.69
C LEU A 227 -22.02 8.66 7.85
N PHE A 228 -22.71 9.70 8.30
CA PHE A 228 -22.23 10.54 9.41
C PHE A 228 -22.12 9.76 10.71
N ARG A 229 -23.08 8.88 11.02
CA ARG A 229 -23.02 8.02 12.19
C ARG A 229 -21.85 7.04 12.10
N GLY A 230 -21.60 6.47 10.92
CA GLY A 230 -20.45 5.61 10.66
C GLY A 230 -19.13 6.33 10.87
N MET A 231 -18.95 7.51 10.28
CA MET A 231 -17.74 8.32 10.45
C MET A 231 -17.53 8.74 11.91
N ALA A 232 -18.58 9.16 12.62
CA ALA A 232 -18.50 9.51 14.03
C ALA A 232 -18.03 8.32 14.89
N ARG A 233 -18.56 7.10 14.63
CA ARG A 233 -18.09 5.88 15.31
C ARG A 233 -16.63 5.61 15.03
N LEU A 234 -16.19 5.69 13.76
CA LEU A 234 -14.79 5.49 13.39
C LEU A 234 -13.87 6.49 14.09
N MET A 235 -14.23 7.78 14.10
CA MET A 235 -13.46 8.82 14.77
C MET A 235 -13.36 8.58 16.28
N LEU A 236 -14.46 8.20 16.93
CA LEU A 236 -14.47 7.88 18.36
C LEU A 236 -13.63 6.64 18.67
N SER A 237 -13.72 5.58 17.86
CA SER A 237 -12.90 4.39 18.02
C SER A 237 -11.41 4.70 17.88
N LEU A 238 -11.03 5.56 16.92
CA LEU A 238 -9.65 6.01 16.74
C LEU A 238 -9.16 6.89 17.90
N ALA A 239 -10.01 7.81 18.37
CA ALA A 239 -9.65 8.76 19.42
C ALA A 239 -9.57 8.13 20.82
N ASN A 240 -10.31 7.05 21.07
CA ASN A 240 -10.32 6.33 22.35
C ASN A 240 -9.05 5.50 22.61
N ILE A 241 -8.12 5.46 21.66
CA ILE A 241 -6.88 4.68 21.76
C ILE A 241 -5.73 5.62 22.07
N PRO A 242 -4.89 5.32 23.09
CA PRO A 242 -3.72 6.14 23.40
C PRO A 242 -2.81 6.22 22.17
N GLN A 243 -2.32 7.39 21.81
CA GLN A 243 -1.45 7.52 20.63
C GLN A 243 -0.19 6.65 20.78
N PRO A 244 0.30 6.04 19.68
CA PRO A 244 1.41 5.10 19.77
C PRO A 244 2.67 5.81 20.31
N PRO A 245 3.32 5.30 21.36
CA PRO A 245 4.75 5.51 21.52
C PRO A 245 5.47 4.72 20.42
N ASP A 246 6.53 5.29 19.86
CA ASP A 246 7.28 4.77 18.71
C ASP A 246 7.37 3.23 18.67
N MET A 247 6.72 2.62 17.67
CA MET A 247 6.79 1.17 17.46
C MET A 247 8.08 0.80 16.74
N VAL A 248 8.95 0.06 17.43
CA VAL A 248 10.18 -0.49 16.84
C VAL A 248 9.83 -1.75 16.03
N LEU A 249 10.20 -1.75 14.75
CA LEU A 249 10.06 -2.88 13.80
C LEU A 249 11.11 -3.97 14.03
#